data_AF-A0A6V8H2Y0-F1
#
_entry.id   AF-A0A6V8H2Y0-F1
#
_cell.length_a   1.000
_cell.length_b   1.000
_cell.length_c   1.000
_cell.angle_alpha   90.00
_cell.angle_beta   90.00
_cell.angle_gamma   90.00
#
_symmetry.space_group_name_H-M   'P 1'
#
loop_
_entity.id
_entity.type
_entity.pdbx_description
1 polymer ?
#
loop_
_entity_poly.entity_id
_entity_poly.type
_entity_poly.pdbx_seq_one_letter_code
_entity_poly.pdbx_strand_id
1 'polypeptide(L)'
;MLEQLLDFCGLYPAARYKFVRDFKDEEHKGIVMLQREKRLTARRQETIAEKKRQYAEIGDSDGKWLEAIAKELFDIEQKLLEVNIPKTRRTYCKGQCKKHSQHKVTQYKAGKASLFAQGKRRYDRKQSGYGGQTKPVFHKKAKTTKKVVLRLECTQCKTKAQLALKRCKHFELGGDKKTKGAALVF
;
A
#
# COMPACT_ATOMS: atom_id res chain seq x y z
N MET A 1 -12.53 34.80 24.95
CA MET A 1 -11.25 34.62 25.69
C MET A 1 -10.46 33.40 25.18
N LEU A 2 -10.47 33.15 23.86
CA LEU A 2 -9.59 32.20 23.18
C LEU A 2 -9.30 32.70 21.75
N GLU A 3 -9.33 34.02 21.59
CA GLU A 3 -8.93 34.75 20.38
C GLU A 3 -7.68 35.64 20.63
N GLN A 4 -7.06 35.56 21.81
CA GLN A 4 -5.92 36.44 22.19
C GLN A 4 -4.57 35.72 22.28
N LEU A 5 -4.41 34.54 21.65
CA LEU A 5 -3.13 33.81 21.62
C LEU A 5 -2.60 33.57 20.20
N LEU A 6 -2.84 34.50 19.27
CA LEU A 6 -2.34 34.45 17.89
C LEU A 6 -1.50 35.66 17.47
N ASP A 7 -0.91 36.40 18.42
CA ASP A 7 -0.09 37.59 18.14
C ASP A 7 1.38 37.48 18.61
N PHE A 8 2.02 36.30 18.47
CA PHE A 8 3.44 36.16 18.82
C PHE A 8 4.36 35.44 17.82
N CYS A 9 3.93 35.24 16.56
CA CYS A 9 4.85 34.76 15.53
C CYS A 9 4.55 35.38 14.18
N GLY A 10 5.31 36.42 13.84
CA GLY A 10 5.33 37.03 12.51
C GLY A 10 5.90 36.07 11.46
N LEU A 11 5.06 35.20 10.91
CA LEU A 11 5.31 34.51 9.65
C LEU A 11 4.16 34.71 8.66
N TYR A 12 4.38 35.66 7.74
CA TYR A 12 3.87 35.76 6.37
C TYR A 12 2.43 35.25 6.08
N PRO A 13 1.46 36.17 5.86
CA PRO A 13 0.09 35.83 5.40
C PRO A 13 0.06 35.01 4.10
N ALA A 14 1.09 35.12 3.26
CA ALA A 14 1.21 34.42 1.99
C ALA A 14 1.40 32.89 2.13
N ALA A 15 2.04 32.42 3.21
CA ALA A 15 2.29 31.00 3.43
C ALA A 15 1.02 30.23 3.82
N ARG A 16 0.12 30.87 4.58
CA ARG A 16 -1.19 30.32 4.96
C ARG A 16 -2.13 30.22 3.76
N TYR A 17 -2.15 31.23 2.89
CA TYR A 17 -2.93 31.18 1.64
C TYR A 17 -2.42 30.14 0.64
N LYS A 18 -1.10 29.90 0.58
CA LYS A 18 -0.50 28.87 -0.27
C LYS A 18 -0.77 27.46 0.27
N PHE A 19 -0.65 27.24 1.58
CA PHE A 19 -1.00 25.95 2.22
C PHE A 19 -2.48 25.58 2.03
N VAL A 20 -3.41 26.52 2.20
CA VAL A 20 -4.86 26.27 1.98
C VAL A 20 -5.17 26.04 0.50
N ARG A 21 -4.47 26.70 -0.43
CA ARG A 21 -4.58 26.44 -1.88
C ARG A 21 -4.04 25.05 -2.24
N ASP A 22 -2.84 24.72 -1.77
CA ASP A 22 -2.18 23.43 -2.01
C ASP A 22 -3.02 22.27 -1.41
N PHE A 23 -3.65 22.47 -0.25
CA PHE A 23 -4.56 21.50 0.38
C PHE A 23 -5.87 21.34 -0.42
N LYS A 24 -6.48 22.45 -0.88
CA LYS A 24 -7.67 22.42 -1.77
C LYS A 24 -7.37 21.81 -3.15
N ASP A 25 -6.15 21.98 -3.66
CA ASP A 25 -5.68 21.38 -4.92
C ASP A 25 -5.39 19.88 -4.78
N GLU A 26 -4.87 19.42 -3.63
CA GLU A 26 -4.77 17.99 -3.31
C GLU A 26 -6.14 17.34 -3.09
N GLU A 27 -7.08 18.04 -2.43
CA GLU A 27 -8.47 17.59 -2.29
C GLU A 27 -9.19 17.48 -3.63
N HIS A 28 -9.05 18.47 -4.52
CA HIS A 28 -9.65 18.41 -5.87
C HIS A 28 -9.04 17.29 -6.73
N LYS A 29 -7.72 17.11 -6.70
CA LYS A 29 -7.05 15.97 -7.39
C LYS A 29 -7.51 14.63 -6.81
N GLY A 30 -7.72 14.55 -5.49
CA GLY A 30 -8.28 13.39 -4.81
C GLY A 30 -9.74 13.09 -5.21
N ILE A 31 -10.59 14.11 -5.29
CA ILE A 31 -12.00 14.00 -5.67
C ILE A 31 -12.15 13.55 -7.13
N VAL A 32 -11.38 14.13 -8.06
CA VAL A 32 -11.41 13.76 -9.49
C VAL A 32 -10.90 12.33 -9.71
N MET A 33 -9.86 11.91 -8.99
CA MET A 33 -9.35 10.53 -9.03
C MET A 33 -10.37 9.54 -8.45
N LEU A 34 -11.02 9.87 -7.32
CA LEU A 34 -12.07 9.06 -6.72
C LEU A 34 -13.33 8.99 -7.60
N GLN A 35 -13.73 10.07 -8.28
CA GLN A 35 -14.84 10.04 -9.23
C GLN A 35 -14.51 9.21 -10.47
N ARG A 36 -13.26 9.22 -10.93
CA ARG A 36 -12.79 8.37 -12.03
C ARG A 36 -12.72 6.89 -11.63
N GLU A 37 -12.26 6.59 -10.42
CA GLU A 37 -12.27 5.24 -9.86
C GLU A 37 -13.71 4.73 -9.66
N LYS A 38 -14.62 5.56 -9.11
CA LYS A 38 -16.05 5.24 -8.96
C LYS A 38 -16.76 4.97 -10.29
N ARG A 39 -16.45 5.75 -11.35
CA ARG A 39 -16.96 5.53 -12.71
C ARG A 39 -16.40 4.27 -13.36
N LEU A 40 -15.13 3.95 -13.12
CA LEU A 40 -14.49 2.72 -13.61
C LEU A 40 -15.01 1.47 -12.89
N THR A 41 -15.32 1.56 -11.59
CA THR A 41 -15.96 0.46 -10.85
C THR A 41 -17.42 0.27 -11.24
N ALA A 42 -18.16 1.34 -11.56
CA ALA A 42 -19.54 1.26 -12.05
C ALA A 42 -19.64 0.59 -13.43
N ARG A 43 -18.83 1.01 -14.41
CA ARG A 43 -18.76 0.35 -15.73
C ARG A 43 -18.33 -1.12 -15.64
N ARG A 44 -17.47 -1.45 -14.67
CA ARG A 44 -17.07 -2.84 -14.40
C ARG A 44 -18.22 -3.66 -13.81
N GLN A 45 -18.99 -3.10 -12.88
CA GLN A 45 -20.16 -3.75 -12.30
C GLN A 45 -21.25 -4.00 -13.36
N GLU A 46 -21.42 -3.09 -14.30
CA GLU A 46 -22.35 -3.24 -15.44
C GLU A 46 -21.92 -4.40 -16.36
N THR A 47 -20.64 -4.48 -16.75
CA THR A 47 -20.13 -5.61 -17.56
C THR A 47 -20.20 -6.97 -16.85
N ILE A 48 -20.08 -7.00 -15.53
CA ILE A 48 -20.23 -8.23 -14.72
C ILE A 48 -21.70 -8.64 -14.64
N ALA A 49 -22.62 -7.68 -14.47
CA ALA A 49 -24.06 -7.93 -14.44
C ALA A 49 -24.59 -8.44 -15.78
N GLU A 50 -24.07 -7.91 -16.90
CA GLU A 50 -24.46 -8.30 -18.26
C GLU A 50 -23.99 -9.72 -18.60
N LYS A 51 -22.73 -10.05 -18.27
CA LYS A 51 -22.24 -11.43 -18.37
C LYS A 51 -23.04 -12.39 -17.49
N LYS A 52 -23.40 -12.01 -16.27
CA LYS A 52 -24.25 -12.84 -15.38
C LYS A 52 -25.64 -13.12 -15.96
N ARG A 53 -26.23 -12.18 -16.71
CA ARG A 53 -27.51 -12.41 -17.44
C ARG A 53 -27.31 -13.40 -18.58
N GLN A 54 -26.22 -13.23 -19.34
CA GLN A 54 -25.86 -14.12 -20.45
C GLN A 54 -25.63 -15.57 -20.00
N TYR A 55 -25.01 -15.78 -18.84
CA TYR A 55 -24.80 -17.11 -18.25
C TYR A 55 -26.05 -17.70 -17.55
N ALA A 56 -27.08 -16.88 -17.26
CA ALA A 56 -28.33 -17.37 -16.66
C ALA A 56 -29.29 -17.98 -17.69
N GLU A 57 -29.10 -17.69 -18.98
CA GLU A 57 -29.89 -18.26 -20.09
C GLU A 57 -29.37 -19.64 -20.53
N ILE A 58 -28.12 -19.97 -20.20
CA ILE A 58 -27.49 -21.27 -20.45
C ILE A 58 -27.78 -22.15 -19.22
N GLY A 59 -29.01 -22.66 -19.11
CA GLY A 59 -29.40 -23.55 -18.01
C GLY A 59 -28.56 -24.83 -18.02
N ASP A 60 -27.96 -25.17 -16.87
CA ASP A 60 -27.26 -26.45 -16.70
C ASP A 60 -27.39 -26.93 -15.24
N SER A 61 -27.66 -28.23 -15.05
CA SER A 61 -28.26 -28.81 -13.84
C SER A 61 -27.32 -29.02 -12.65
N ASP A 62 -26.00 -28.81 -12.81
CA ASP A 62 -25.01 -29.35 -11.88
C ASP A 62 -24.14 -28.30 -11.16
N GLY A 63 -24.41 -27.01 -11.32
CA GLY A 63 -23.76 -25.92 -10.55
C GLY A 63 -22.25 -25.72 -10.74
N LYS A 64 -21.54 -26.63 -11.42
CA LYS A 64 -20.09 -26.59 -11.66
C LYS A 64 -19.63 -25.40 -12.51
N TRP A 65 -20.47 -24.92 -13.42
CA TRP A 65 -20.18 -23.74 -14.23
C TRP A 65 -20.13 -22.44 -13.41
N LEU A 66 -20.97 -22.32 -12.38
CA LEU A 66 -20.96 -21.14 -11.50
C LEU A 66 -19.67 -21.07 -10.66
N GLU A 67 -19.17 -22.21 -10.19
CA GLU A 67 -17.88 -22.28 -9.47
C GLU A 67 -16.69 -21.97 -10.39
N ALA A 68 -16.69 -22.48 -11.62
CA ALA A 68 -15.65 -22.21 -12.61
C ALA A 68 -15.63 -20.73 -13.03
N ILE A 69 -16.79 -20.16 -13.34
CA ILE A 69 -16.94 -18.73 -13.69
C ILE A 69 -16.60 -17.86 -12.48
N ALA A 70 -16.99 -18.23 -11.26
CA ALA A 70 -16.61 -17.49 -10.06
C ALA A 70 -15.10 -17.52 -9.81
N LYS A 71 -14.43 -18.66 -10.08
CA LYS A 71 -12.98 -18.81 -9.97
C LYS A 71 -12.25 -17.98 -11.04
N GLU A 72 -12.70 -18.01 -12.29
CA GLU A 72 -12.14 -17.17 -13.35
C GLU A 72 -12.36 -15.68 -13.09
N LEU A 73 -13.55 -15.28 -12.65
CA LEU A 73 -13.84 -13.88 -12.27
C LEU A 73 -12.99 -13.43 -11.07
N PHE A 74 -12.76 -14.30 -10.09
CA PHE A 74 -11.86 -14.03 -8.95
C PHE A 74 -10.40 -13.85 -9.39
N ASP A 75 -9.91 -14.71 -10.29
CA ASP A 75 -8.54 -14.63 -10.81
C ASP A 75 -8.33 -13.40 -11.72
N ILE A 76 -9.33 -13.02 -12.52
CA ILE A 76 -9.34 -11.78 -13.31
C ILE A 76 -9.32 -10.55 -12.39
N GLU A 77 -10.05 -10.58 -11.27
CA GLU A 77 -10.05 -9.51 -10.27
C GLU A 77 -8.70 -9.42 -9.52
N GLN A 78 -8.04 -10.56 -9.25
CA GLN A 78 -6.68 -10.58 -8.66
C GLN A 78 -5.61 -10.04 -9.62
N LYS A 79 -5.69 -10.34 -10.92
CA LYS A 79 -4.73 -9.88 -11.95
C LYS A 79 -4.72 -8.36 -12.14
N LEU A 80 -5.81 -7.69 -11.78
CA LEU A 80 -5.94 -6.23 -11.79
C LEU A 80 -5.40 -5.54 -10.52
N LEU A 81 -5.07 -6.30 -9.47
CA LEU A 81 -4.63 -5.79 -8.16
C LEU A 81 -3.10 -5.84 -7.95
N GLU A 82 -2.35 -6.19 -8.98
CA GLU A 82 -0.89 -6.21 -8.92
C GLU A 82 -0.32 -4.79 -8.81
N VAL A 83 0.48 -4.58 -7.76
CA VAL A 83 1.06 -3.27 -7.42
C VAL A 83 2.51 -3.23 -7.87
N ASN A 84 2.79 -2.40 -8.88
CA ASN A 84 4.13 -2.17 -9.42
C ASN A 84 4.73 -0.84 -8.96
N ILE A 85 5.90 -0.89 -8.31
CA ILE A 85 6.67 0.29 -7.91
C ILE A 85 7.97 0.35 -8.73
N PRO A 86 8.36 1.52 -9.27
CA PRO A 86 9.64 1.65 -9.95
C PRO A 86 10.84 1.50 -8.99
N LYS A 87 11.93 0.89 -9.48
CA LYS A 87 13.20 0.74 -8.75
C LYS A 87 13.88 2.07 -8.43
N THR A 88 13.49 3.14 -9.13
CA THR A 88 14.05 4.49 -8.97
C THR A 88 12.91 5.49 -8.77
N ARG A 89 13.00 6.35 -7.74
CA ARG A 89 12.03 7.42 -7.47
C ARG A 89 12.74 8.71 -7.08
N ARG A 90 12.33 9.86 -7.63
CA ARG A 90 12.76 11.18 -7.12
C ARG A 90 11.87 11.56 -5.95
N THR A 91 12.48 11.84 -4.80
CA THR A 91 11.78 12.24 -3.58
C THR A 91 12.66 13.16 -2.75
N TYR A 92 12.06 13.88 -1.80
CA TYR A 92 12.78 14.74 -0.88
C TYR A 92 13.72 13.93 0.01
N CYS A 93 15.00 14.34 0.06
CA CYS A 93 16.00 13.76 0.93
C CYS A 93 16.17 14.61 2.20
N LYS A 94 15.84 14.05 3.36
CA LYS A 94 15.96 14.71 4.68
C LYS A 94 17.38 14.83 5.21
N GLY A 95 18.34 14.13 4.59
CA GLY A 95 19.75 14.17 4.96
C GLY A 95 20.44 15.47 4.56
N GLN A 96 21.75 15.40 4.34
CA GLN A 96 22.58 16.56 3.98
C GLN A 96 22.11 17.27 2.69
N CYS A 97 21.47 16.56 1.76
CA CYS A 97 21.06 17.14 0.49
C CYS A 97 19.93 18.18 0.60
N LYS A 98 18.99 18.02 1.55
CA LYS A 98 17.78 18.86 1.72
C LYS A 98 17.06 19.25 0.42
N LYS A 99 17.09 18.37 -0.58
CA LYS A 99 16.52 18.60 -1.92
C LYS A 99 15.96 17.29 -2.50
N HIS A 100 15.22 17.42 -3.60
CA HIS A 100 14.69 16.26 -4.33
C HIS A 100 15.79 15.57 -5.14
N SER A 101 16.23 14.41 -4.68
CA SER A 101 17.25 13.59 -5.32
C SER A 101 16.69 12.26 -5.80
N GLN A 102 17.45 11.58 -6.66
CA GLN A 102 17.13 10.23 -7.10
C GLN A 102 17.39 9.25 -5.95
N HIS A 103 16.40 8.41 -5.65
CA HIS A 103 16.51 7.35 -4.66
C HIS A 103 16.41 5.98 -5.34
N LYS A 104 17.23 5.05 -4.88
CA LYS A 104 17.11 3.62 -5.16
C LYS A 104 16.06 3.05 -4.21
N VAL A 105 15.04 2.42 -4.77
CA VAL A 105 13.94 1.80 -4.02
C VAL A 105 14.25 0.32 -3.86
N THR A 106 14.19 -0.17 -2.63
CA THR A 106 14.33 -1.60 -2.31
C THR A 106 13.21 -2.01 -1.34
N GLN A 107 12.87 -3.29 -1.33
CA GLN A 107 11.93 -3.81 -0.33
C GLN A 107 12.65 -3.96 1.01
N TYR A 108 12.03 -3.48 2.09
CA TYR A 108 12.53 -3.71 3.43
C TYR A 108 12.42 -5.20 3.79
N LYS A 109 13.48 -5.75 4.38
CA LYS A 109 13.51 -7.07 4.99
C LYS A 109 13.82 -6.92 6.48
N ALA A 110 13.12 -7.67 7.31
CA ALA A 110 13.44 -7.74 8.73
C ALA A 110 14.81 -8.39 8.92
N GLY A 111 15.64 -7.81 9.78
CA GLY A 111 16.94 -8.38 10.15
C GLY A 111 16.80 -9.55 11.13
N LYS A 112 17.92 -10.26 11.37
CA LYS A 112 18.00 -11.30 12.41
C LYS A 112 17.74 -10.68 13.79
N ALA A 113 16.92 -11.34 14.61
CA ALA A 113 16.66 -10.90 15.97
C ALA A 113 17.92 -11.03 16.84
N SER A 114 18.26 -9.98 17.59
CA SER A 114 19.41 -9.99 18.52
C SER A 114 19.06 -10.68 19.83
N LEU A 115 19.95 -11.55 20.32
CA LEU A 115 19.80 -12.27 21.60
C LEU A 115 20.08 -11.38 22.81
N PHE A 116 20.94 -10.38 22.65
CA PHE A 116 21.38 -9.50 23.75
C PHE A 116 20.40 -8.35 24.04
N ALA A 117 19.34 -8.21 23.23
CA ALA A 117 18.27 -7.27 23.49
C ALA A 117 17.67 -7.52 24.88
N GLN A 118 17.41 -6.44 25.62
CA GLN A 118 16.95 -6.53 27.02
C GLN A 118 15.69 -7.41 27.18
N GLY A 119 14.75 -7.31 26.25
CA GLY A 119 13.52 -8.11 26.25
C GLY A 119 13.79 -9.62 26.08
N LYS A 120 14.74 -9.99 25.23
CA LYS A 120 15.13 -11.38 25.00
C LYS A 120 15.89 -11.94 26.21
N ARG A 121 16.86 -11.20 26.75
CA ARG A 121 17.56 -11.57 28.00
C ARG A 121 16.60 -11.81 29.17
N ARG A 122 15.61 -10.92 29.33
CA ARG A 122 14.57 -11.06 30.36
C ARG A 122 13.68 -12.28 30.11
N TYR A 123 13.29 -12.52 28.85
CA TYR A 123 12.46 -13.67 28.49
C TYR A 123 13.18 -14.99 28.77
N ASP A 124 14.44 -15.11 28.37
CA ASP A 124 15.23 -16.33 28.56
C ASP A 124 15.46 -16.63 30.04
N ARG A 125 15.76 -15.61 30.86
CA ARG A 125 15.86 -15.76 32.32
C ARG A 125 14.53 -16.11 32.98
N LYS A 126 13.40 -15.62 32.44
CA LYS A 126 12.08 -15.99 32.96
C LYS A 126 11.70 -17.42 32.57
N GLN A 127 12.13 -17.86 31.40
CA GLN A 127 11.82 -19.16 30.84
C GLN A 127 12.71 -20.29 31.40
N SER A 128 13.85 -19.97 32.00
CA SER A 128 14.73 -20.98 32.61
C SER A 128 14.13 -21.60 33.86
N GLY A 129 14.32 -22.91 34.05
CA GLY A 129 13.78 -23.69 35.17
C GLY A 129 12.51 -24.46 34.81
N TYR A 130 11.76 -24.86 35.84
CA TYR A 130 10.48 -25.56 35.69
C TYR A 130 9.31 -24.57 35.63
N GLY A 131 8.16 -25.00 35.09
CA GLY A 131 6.95 -24.17 35.00
C GLY A 131 6.42 -23.89 33.59
N GLY A 132 7.05 -24.47 32.56
CA GLY A 132 6.53 -24.44 31.18
C GLY A 132 6.61 -23.08 30.50
N GLN A 133 5.65 -22.79 29.62
CA GLN A 133 5.66 -21.59 28.79
C GLN A 133 5.21 -20.34 29.57
N THR A 134 6.11 -19.36 29.76
CA THR A 134 5.87 -18.22 30.68
C THR A 134 5.23 -16.97 30.04
N LYS A 135 5.11 -16.92 28.71
CA LYS A 135 4.47 -15.82 27.97
C LYS A 135 3.47 -16.36 26.94
N PRO A 136 2.37 -15.62 26.71
CA PRO A 136 1.32 -16.07 25.79
C PRO A 136 1.83 -16.18 24.36
N VAL A 137 1.45 -17.27 23.68
CA VAL A 137 1.67 -17.47 22.25
C VAL A 137 0.40 -17.07 21.50
N PHE A 138 0.55 -16.27 20.45
CA PHE A 138 -0.59 -15.78 19.68
C PHE A 138 -0.98 -16.77 18.57
N HIS A 139 -2.19 -17.35 18.64
CA HIS A 139 -2.65 -18.37 17.69
C HIS A 139 -3.63 -17.85 16.61
N LYS A 140 -4.45 -16.82 16.92
CA LYS A 140 -5.57 -16.38 16.06
C LYS A 140 -5.16 -15.35 15.00
N LYS A 141 -4.30 -15.74 14.05
CA LYS A 141 -3.86 -14.84 12.94
C LYS A 141 -4.99 -14.60 11.92
N ALA A 142 -5.57 -13.40 11.91
CA ALA A 142 -6.63 -13.04 10.96
C ALA A 142 -6.12 -12.37 9.67
N LYS A 143 -4.96 -11.68 9.71
CA LYS A 143 -4.46 -10.90 8.56
C LYS A 143 -3.63 -11.79 7.63
N THR A 144 -4.01 -11.83 6.36
CA THR A 144 -3.34 -12.61 5.30
C THR A 144 -2.16 -11.87 4.67
N THR A 145 -2.19 -10.54 4.65
CA THR A 145 -1.15 -9.69 4.02
C THR A 145 -0.42 -8.84 5.05
N LYS A 146 0.75 -8.31 4.66
CA LYS A 146 1.55 -7.37 5.46
C LYS A 146 1.57 -5.99 4.76
N LYS A 147 1.89 -4.93 5.51
CA LYS A 147 2.21 -3.64 4.87
C LYS A 147 3.62 -3.75 4.29
N VAL A 148 3.76 -3.52 2.99
CA VAL A 148 5.07 -3.48 2.36
C VAL A 148 5.74 -2.16 2.72
N VAL A 149 6.97 -2.23 3.23
CA VAL A 149 7.78 -1.04 3.52
C VAL A 149 8.89 -0.96 2.49
N LEU A 150 9.01 0.20 1.87
CA LEU A 150 10.07 0.53 0.93
C LEU A 150 11.23 1.18 1.69
N ARG A 151 12.45 0.79 1.34
CA ARG A 151 13.69 1.43 1.77
C ARG A 151 14.22 2.26 0.60
N LEU A 152 14.20 3.58 0.80
CA LEU A 152 14.64 4.58 -0.17
C LEU A 152 16.06 5.01 0.17
N GLU A 153 17.02 4.67 -0.67
CA GLU A 153 18.42 5.05 -0.49
C GLU A 153 18.78 6.19 -1.46
N CYS A 154 19.20 7.32 -0.92
CA CYS A 154 19.64 8.47 -1.72
C CYS A 154 20.95 8.14 -2.45
N THR A 155 21.05 8.45 -3.74
CA THR A 155 22.27 8.20 -4.51
C THR A 155 23.46 9.08 -4.09
N GLN A 156 23.19 10.27 -3.56
CA GLN A 156 24.21 11.27 -3.21
C GLN A 156 24.76 11.07 -1.80
N CYS A 157 23.90 11.16 -0.77
CA CYS A 157 24.32 11.08 0.63
C CYS A 157 24.12 9.69 1.28
N LYS A 158 23.60 8.71 0.53
CA LYS A 158 23.34 7.33 1.01
C LYS A 158 22.41 7.23 2.23
N THR A 159 21.77 8.33 2.63
CA THR A 159 20.78 8.31 3.71
C THR A 159 19.57 7.50 3.29
N LYS A 160 18.97 6.80 4.26
CA LYS A 160 17.95 5.79 4.01
C LYS A 160 16.65 6.23 4.68
N ALA A 161 15.57 6.30 3.90
CA ALA A 161 14.23 6.63 4.38
C ALA A 161 13.32 5.41 4.25
N GLN A 162 12.34 5.27 5.14
CA GLN A 162 11.34 4.21 5.08
C GLN A 162 9.98 4.80 4.67
N LEU A 163 9.29 4.13 3.75
CA LEU A 163 7.95 4.51 3.32
C LEU A 163 7.04 3.28 3.33
N ALA A 164 6.00 3.32 4.17
CA ALA A 164 5.02 2.23 4.27
C ALA A 164 3.91 2.41 3.23
N LEU A 165 3.60 1.35 2.50
CA LEU A 165 2.46 1.30 1.58
C LEU A 165 1.21 0.76 2.28
N LYS A 166 0.07 0.87 1.58
CA LYS A 166 -1.15 0.12 1.90
C LYS A 166 -0.89 -1.39 1.74
N ARG A 167 -1.75 -2.22 2.36
CA ARG A 167 -1.62 -3.69 2.25
C ARG A 167 -1.95 -4.13 0.83
N CYS A 168 -1.12 -4.99 0.25
CA CYS A 168 -1.32 -5.62 -1.04
C CYS A 168 -1.02 -7.12 -0.94
N LYS A 169 -1.60 -7.92 -1.84
CA LYS A 169 -1.34 -9.37 -1.95
C LYS A 169 -0.11 -9.63 -2.84
N HIS A 170 -0.09 -9.03 -4.03
CA HIS A 170 1.00 -9.11 -5.00
C HIS A 170 1.73 -7.77 -5.06
N PHE A 171 3.05 -7.80 -4.91
CA PHE A 171 3.93 -6.64 -4.95
C PHE A 171 5.15 -6.98 -5.81
N GLU A 172 5.35 -6.19 -6.85
CA GLU A 172 6.51 -6.29 -7.73
C GLU A 172 7.30 -4.98 -7.74
N LEU A 173 8.61 -5.11 -7.92
CA LEU A 173 9.52 -3.97 -7.94
C LEU A 173 10.22 -3.88 -9.29
N GLY A 174 9.80 -2.90 -10.10
CA GLY A 174 10.31 -2.65 -11.44
C GLY A 174 9.87 -3.68 -12.46
N GLY A 175 8.60 -4.09 -12.42
CA GLY A 175 7.95 -4.84 -13.49
C GLY A 175 7.65 -3.95 -14.70
N ASP A 176 7.20 -4.56 -15.79
CA ASP A 176 6.91 -3.85 -17.03
C ASP A 176 5.71 -2.91 -16.89
N LYS A 177 5.80 -1.77 -17.56
CA LYS A 177 4.68 -0.81 -17.60
C LYS A 177 3.60 -1.39 -18.51
N LYS A 178 2.35 -1.39 -18.01
CA LYS A 178 1.19 -1.84 -18.79
C LYS A 178 1.02 -0.97 -20.05
N THR A 179 1.10 -1.59 -21.23
CA THR A 179 0.85 -0.92 -22.52
C THR A 179 -0.65 -0.65 -22.68
N LYS A 180 -1.02 0.55 -23.13
CA LYS A 180 -2.42 0.91 -23.38
C LYS A 180 -2.87 0.36 -24.74
N GLY A 181 -3.97 -0.39 -24.78
CA GLY A 181 -4.60 -0.83 -26.03
C GLY A 181 -3.91 -2.00 -26.73
N ALA A 182 -2.97 -2.69 -26.07
CA ALA A 182 -2.41 -3.92 -26.62
C ALA A 182 -3.49 -5.01 -26.66
N ALA A 183 -3.57 -5.74 -27.77
CA ALA A 183 -4.42 -6.91 -27.89
C ALA A 183 -4.00 -7.95 -26.84
N LEU A 184 -4.99 -8.54 -26.17
CA LEU A 184 -4.75 -9.65 -25.27
C LEU A 184 -4.29 -10.83 -26.13
N VAL A 185 -3.10 -11.37 -25.83
CA VAL A 185 -2.64 -12.62 -26.40
C VAL A 185 -3.37 -13.73 -25.66
N PHE A 186 -4.18 -14.50 -26.39
CA PHE A 186 -4.91 -15.66 -25.90
C PHE A 186 -4.04 -16.91 -25.97
#